data_AF-A0A421FVF3-F1
#
_entry.id   AF-A0A421FVF3-F1
#
_cell.length_a   1.000
_cell.length_b   1.000
_cell.length_c   1.000
_cell.angle_alpha   90.00
_cell.angle_beta   90.00
_cell.angle_gamma   90.00
#
_symmetry.space_group_name_H-M   'P 1'
#
loop_
_entity.id
_entity.type
_entity.pdbx_description
1 polymer ?
#
loop_
_entity_poly.entity_id
_entity_poly.type
_entity_poly.pdbx_seq_one_letter_code
_entity_poly.pdbx_strand_id
1 'polypeptide(L)'
;LQIYSVLMTYVFPDKIEFLFAFYHRLSENLLEEEPLLPCVLDWDVYNDQAEWERQGVFDNGKWRVSDCNDNFCTIETYSERLVVPTSISDEVKITSQPKVGMSKATSPADESLVAGIASSSLLQDQLHIIDCRPMTNALANRAKGYGVESSVNYKNCTVSFMDIPNIHSMRDRFNEGLLLLLADALHSCRFGTFLFDCKKHRLEANLENRTASVWTWVNGFRPQLTEHTYEPKQVLNPPLMGLLKRVMLWDAMFMRWSGQPLVQEPPAVTNFFADNSQRTPTWRMPQGTVIALNTALTLKYREAQLIQELEERIAALEER
;
A
#
# COMPACT_ATOMS: atom_id res chain seq x y z
N LEU A 1 -5.11 -3.35 -36.26
CA LEU A 1 -4.72 -4.70 -35.80
C LEU A 1 -3.37 -4.67 -35.07
N GLN A 2 -2.28 -4.18 -35.69
CA GLN A 2 -0.95 -4.14 -35.05
C GLN A 2 -0.88 -3.35 -33.72
N ILE A 3 -1.45 -2.15 -33.65
CA ILE A 3 -1.46 -1.35 -32.40
C ILE A 3 -2.23 -2.07 -31.28
N TYR A 4 -3.37 -2.67 -31.60
CA TYR A 4 -4.18 -3.41 -30.64
C TYR A 4 -3.41 -4.61 -30.07
N SER A 5 -2.77 -5.40 -30.93
CA SER A 5 -1.96 -6.54 -30.51
C SER A 5 -0.81 -6.11 -29.60
N VAL A 6 -0.08 -5.05 -29.97
CA VAL A 6 0.99 -4.49 -29.13
C VAL A 6 0.44 -4.04 -27.78
N LEU A 7 -0.66 -3.29 -27.75
CA LEU A 7 -1.26 -2.84 -26.49
C LEU A 7 -1.65 -4.01 -25.59
N MET A 8 -2.32 -5.04 -26.12
CA MET A 8 -2.73 -6.19 -25.31
C MET A 8 -1.52 -6.92 -24.71
N THR A 9 -0.43 -7.08 -25.48
CA THR A 9 0.80 -7.72 -25.01
C THR A 9 1.46 -6.96 -23.85
N TYR A 10 1.53 -5.63 -23.93
CA TYR A 10 2.28 -4.84 -22.94
C TYR A 10 1.42 -4.34 -21.76
N VAL A 11 0.12 -4.14 -21.96
CA VAL A 11 -0.80 -3.70 -20.89
C VAL A 11 -1.20 -4.86 -19.99
N PHE A 12 -1.31 -6.07 -20.54
CA PHE A 12 -1.72 -7.27 -19.81
C PHE A 12 -0.70 -8.40 -20.02
N PRO A 13 0.52 -8.25 -19.48
CA PRO A 13 1.51 -9.31 -19.61
C PRO A 13 1.05 -10.60 -18.92
N ASP A 14 1.32 -11.74 -19.54
CA ASP A 14 0.96 -13.07 -19.01
C ASP A 14 1.76 -13.49 -17.77
N LYS A 15 2.85 -12.76 -17.47
CA LYS A 15 3.77 -13.03 -16.36
C LYS A 15 4.11 -11.75 -15.63
N ILE A 16 4.19 -11.83 -14.30
CA ILE A 16 4.47 -10.67 -13.45
C ILE A 16 5.85 -10.07 -13.73
N GLU A 17 6.83 -10.90 -14.13
CA GLU A 17 8.20 -10.48 -14.47
C GLU A 17 8.25 -9.59 -15.72
N PHE A 18 7.20 -9.58 -16.53
CA PHE A 18 7.06 -8.71 -17.70
C PHE A 18 6.47 -7.33 -17.35
N LEU A 19 6.06 -7.11 -16.10
CA LEU A 19 5.66 -5.78 -15.65
C LEU A 19 6.83 -4.80 -15.72
N PHE A 20 6.51 -3.55 -16.03
CA PHE A 20 7.49 -2.50 -16.23
C PHE A 20 8.46 -2.33 -15.05
N ALA A 21 8.03 -2.57 -13.81
CA ALA A 21 8.87 -2.48 -12.60
C ALA A 21 10.17 -3.27 -12.68
N PHE A 22 10.17 -4.44 -13.33
CA PHE A 22 11.35 -5.32 -13.45
C PHE A 22 12.35 -4.86 -14.51
N TYR A 23 11.91 -4.00 -15.43
CA TYR A 23 12.75 -3.36 -16.46
C TYR A 23 13.07 -1.91 -16.13
N HIS A 24 12.28 -1.30 -15.25
CA HIS A 24 12.48 0.04 -14.71
C HIS A 24 13.64 0.04 -13.71
N ARG A 25 14.86 0.03 -14.26
CA ARG A 25 16.10 0.24 -13.52
C ARG A 25 16.52 1.70 -13.69
N LEU A 26 16.71 2.40 -12.57
CA LEU A 26 17.48 3.64 -12.56
C LEU A 26 18.88 3.28 -13.06
N SER A 27 19.33 3.85 -14.18
CA SER A 27 20.74 3.70 -14.56
C SER A 27 21.60 4.39 -13.51
N GLU A 28 22.79 3.85 -13.23
CA GLU A 28 23.77 4.50 -12.35
C GLU A 28 24.02 5.95 -12.78
N ASN A 29 24.10 6.20 -14.10
CA ASN A 29 24.21 7.54 -14.67
C ASN A 29 23.05 8.49 -14.31
N LEU A 30 21.81 7.99 -14.19
CA LEU A 30 20.67 8.84 -13.83
C LEU A 30 20.68 9.20 -12.34
N LEU A 31 21.21 8.32 -11.49
CA LEU A 31 21.44 8.61 -10.06
C LEU A 31 22.56 9.64 -9.87
N GLU A 32 23.53 9.69 -10.79
CA GLU A 32 24.60 10.69 -10.79
C GLU A 32 24.15 12.06 -11.35
N GLU A 33 23.26 12.07 -12.34
CA GLU A 33 22.78 13.29 -13.01
C GLU A 33 21.65 14.02 -12.26
N GLU A 34 20.84 13.31 -11.45
CA GLU A 34 19.73 13.89 -10.69
C GLU A 34 20.09 14.02 -9.19
N PRO A 35 20.55 15.19 -8.71
CA PRO A 35 21.09 15.37 -7.35
C PRO A 35 20.07 15.17 -6.22
N LEU A 36 18.80 14.97 -6.55
CA LEU A 36 17.72 14.74 -5.59
C LEU A 36 17.41 13.26 -5.37
N LEU A 37 17.85 12.33 -6.23
CA LEU A 37 17.58 10.91 -6.06
C LEU A 37 18.71 10.24 -5.26
N PRO A 38 18.41 9.50 -4.17
CA PRO A 38 19.44 8.81 -3.40
C PRO A 38 20.05 7.64 -4.18
N CYS A 39 21.34 7.35 -3.95
CA CYS A 39 22.04 6.18 -4.52
C CYS A 39 21.56 4.82 -3.94
N VAL A 40 20.60 4.84 -3.01
CA VAL A 40 20.05 3.64 -2.34
C VAL A 40 18.58 3.50 -2.76
N LEU A 41 18.17 2.30 -3.16
CA LEU A 41 16.82 2.01 -3.67
C LEU A 41 15.73 1.94 -2.58
N ASP A 42 15.86 2.70 -1.48
CA ASP A 42 14.89 2.95 -0.39
C ASP A 42 13.88 1.81 -0.12
N TRP A 43 14.36 0.57 -0.04
CA TRP A 43 13.60 -0.59 0.40
C TRP A 43 13.68 -0.80 1.91
N ASP A 44 14.66 -0.18 2.55
CA ASP A 44 14.96 -0.17 3.98
C ASP A 44 14.22 0.92 4.78
N VAL A 45 13.29 1.65 4.14
CA VAL A 45 12.49 2.72 4.77
C VAL A 45 11.67 2.22 5.96
N TYR A 46 11.33 0.94 5.98
CA TYR A 46 10.63 0.30 7.09
C TYR A 46 11.51 -0.75 7.76
N ASN A 47 11.72 -0.58 9.07
CA ASN A 47 12.35 -1.57 9.94
C ASN A 47 11.39 -1.89 11.08
N ASP A 48 11.00 -3.16 11.19
CA ASP A 48 10.02 -3.64 12.17
C ASP A 48 10.49 -3.44 13.61
N GLN A 49 11.75 -3.80 13.90
CA GLN A 49 12.37 -3.65 15.21
C GLN A 49 12.42 -2.18 15.65
N ALA A 50 12.91 -1.30 14.78
CA ALA A 50 12.97 0.14 15.06
C ALA A 50 11.57 0.75 15.26
N GLU A 51 10.56 0.27 14.53
CA GLU A 51 9.18 0.74 14.71
C GLU A 51 8.59 0.27 16.05
N TRP A 52 8.85 -0.96 16.49
CA TRP A 52 8.41 -1.44 17.80
C TRP A 52 9.10 -0.70 18.96
N GLU A 53 10.39 -0.40 18.82
CA GLU A 53 11.13 0.42 19.78
C GLU A 53 10.59 1.85 19.83
N ARG A 54 10.31 2.47 18.68
CA ARG A 54 9.71 3.80 18.60
C ARG A 54 8.33 3.88 19.27
N GLN A 55 7.56 2.79 19.22
CA GLN A 55 6.27 2.68 19.87
C GLN A 55 6.37 2.37 21.38
N GLY A 56 7.55 2.02 21.90
CA GLY A 56 7.73 1.60 23.30
C GLY A 56 7.08 0.24 23.59
N VAL A 57 6.94 -0.63 22.58
CA VAL A 57 6.27 -1.94 22.70
C VAL A 57 6.85 -2.77 23.84
N PHE A 58 8.18 -2.71 24.02
CA PHE A 58 8.90 -3.55 24.97
C PHE A 58 9.08 -2.88 26.35
N ASP A 59 8.68 -1.61 26.52
CA ASP A 59 8.99 -0.80 27.71
C ASP A 59 8.40 -1.38 29.00
N ASN A 60 7.25 -2.04 28.91
CA ASN A 60 6.58 -2.64 30.06
C ASN A 60 6.97 -4.11 30.32
N GLY A 61 7.80 -4.72 29.47
CA GLY A 61 8.22 -6.12 29.55
C GLY A 61 7.09 -7.14 29.38
N LYS A 62 5.92 -6.74 28.86
CA LYS A 62 4.74 -7.60 28.65
C LYS A 62 4.63 -8.12 27.23
N TRP A 63 5.42 -7.60 26.31
CA TRP A 63 5.43 -7.98 24.91
C TRP A 63 6.78 -8.54 24.50
N ARG A 64 6.79 -9.49 23.57
CA ARG A 64 8.00 -10.08 22.98
C ARG A 64 7.80 -10.28 21.48
N VAL A 65 8.92 -10.38 20.78
CA VAL A 65 8.92 -10.92 19.42
C VAL A 65 8.71 -12.43 19.49
N SER A 66 7.90 -12.93 18.57
CA SER A 66 7.50 -14.32 18.43
C SER A 66 8.08 -14.90 17.16
N ASP A 67 8.62 -16.12 17.26
CA ASP A 67 9.15 -16.90 16.14
C ASP A 67 8.07 -17.84 15.55
N CYS A 68 6.81 -17.69 16.02
CA CYS A 68 5.69 -18.54 15.62
C CYS A 68 5.38 -18.52 14.11
N ASN A 69 5.89 -17.54 13.37
CA ASN A 69 5.71 -17.41 11.92
C ASN A 69 7.03 -17.30 11.14
N ASP A 70 8.13 -17.82 11.72
CA ASP A 70 9.41 -17.92 11.05
C ASP A 70 9.28 -18.58 9.67
N ASN A 71 9.99 -18.03 8.68
CA ASN A 71 9.91 -18.46 7.28
C ASN A 71 8.48 -18.53 6.72
N PHE A 72 7.53 -17.80 7.32
CA PHE A 72 6.12 -17.80 6.96
C PHE A 72 5.46 -19.19 7.07
N CYS A 73 5.99 -20.09 7.91
CA CYS A 73 5.55 -21.48 7.98
C CYS A 73 4.12 -21.65 8.52
N THR A 74 3.63 -20.70 9.33
CA THR A 74 2.32 -20.81 9.99
C THR A 74 1.25 -20.02 9.23
N ILE A 75 1.58 -18.80 8.79
CA ILE A 75 0.67 -17.84 8.16
C ILE A 75 1.42 -17.10 7.04
N GLU A 76 1.23 -17.56 5.81
CA GLU A 76 1.95 -17.04 4.63
C GLU A 76 1.67 -15.58 4.30
N THR A 77 0.51 -15.06 4.73
CA THR A 77 0.07 -13.70 4.42
C THR A 77 0.47 -12.66 5.48
N TYR A 78 1.02 -13.09 6.61
CA TYR A 78 1.45 -12.19 7.69
C TYR A 78 2.93 -11.82 7.55
N SER A 79 3.40 -10.89 8.38
CA SER A 79 4.84 -10.72 8.58
C SER A 79 5.44 -11.97 9.23
N GLU A 80 6.69 -12.24 8.89
CA GLU A 80 7.48 -13.32 9.49
C GLU A 80 7.61 -13.14 11.01
N ARG A 81 7.98 -11.94 11.45
CA ARG A 81 8.09 -11.58 12.87
C ARG A 81 6.78 -10.97 13.35
N LEU A 82 6.31 -11.40 14.51
CA LEU A 82 5.09 -10.94 15.17
C LEU A 82 5.38 -10.56 16.61
N VAL A 83 4.67 -9.55 17.13
CA VAL A 83 4.74 -9.19 18.56
C VAL A 83 3.55 -9.81 19.28
N VAL A 84 3.82 -10.52 20.38
CA VAL A 84 2.82 -11.22 21.19
C VAL A 84 3.05 -10.95 22.68
N PRO A 85 2.05 -11.16 23.55
CA PRO A 85 2.26 -11.09 24.99
C PRO A 85 3.29 -12.13 25.47
N THR A 86 4.11 -11.79 26.45
CA THR A 86 5.15 -12.68 27.01
C THR A 86 4.58 -13.94 27.65
N SER A 87 3.31 -13.94 28.04
CA SER A 87 2.59 -15.09 28.59
C SER A 87 2.17 -16.13 27.55
N ILE A 88 2.25 -15.81 26.25
CA ILE A 88 1.83 -16.68 25.16
C ILE A 88 3.03 -17.45 24.60
N SER A 89 2.86 -18.73 24.31
CA SER A 89 3.87 -19.60 23.66
C SER A 89 3.74 -19.53 22.13
N ASP A 90 4.84 -19.79 21.41
CA ASP A 90 4.87 -19.82 19.93
C ASP A 90 4.04 -20.96 19.32
N GLU A 91 3.65 -21.95 20.13
CA GLU A 91 2.72 -23.02 19.71
C GLU A 91 1.29 -22.50 19.45
N VAL A 92 0.95 -21.31 19.96
CA VAL A 92 -0.37 -20.71 19.78
C VAL A 92 -0.50 -20.11 18.38
N LYS A 93 -1.41 -20.69 17.57
CA LYS A 93 -1.71 -20.19 16.22
C LYS A 93 -2.56 -18.92 16.28
N ILE A 94 -1.96 -17.80 15.89
CA ILE A 94 -2.64 -16.51 15.71
C ILE A 94 -3.48 -16.58 14.42
N THR A 95 -4.70 -16.05 14.42
CA THR A 95 -5.57 -16.06 13.22
C THR A 95 -6.27 -14.72 13.02
N SER A 96 -6.79 -14.47 11.83
CA SER A 96 -7.41 -13.18 11.46
C SER A 96 -8.85 -12.99 11.99
N GLN A 97 -9.69 -14.02 11.95
CA GLN A 97 -11.03 -14.02 12.54
C GLN A 97 -11.34 -15.38 13.17
N PRO A 98 -12.05 -15.43 14.31
CA PRO A 98 -12.31 -16.69 14.99
C PRO A 98 -13.25 -17.55 14.13
N LYS A 99 -12.96 -18.86 14.00
CA LYS A 99 -13.77 -19.81 13.23
C LYS A 99 -14.91 -20.40 14.07
N VAL A 100 -15.77 -19.53 14.62
CA VAL A 100 -16.87 -19.93 15.51
C VAL A 100 -17.94 -20.71 14.76
N GLY A 101 -18.30 -20.25 13.55
CA GLY A 101 -19.30 -20.87 12.69
C GLY A 101 -20.69 -21.02 13.32
N MET A 102 -21.51 -21.89 12.73
CA MET A 102 -22.83 -22.23 13.26
C MET A 102 -22.77 -23.18 14.46
N SER A 103 -21.64 -23.89 14.64
CA SER A 103 -21.41 -24.85 15.72
C SER A 103 -21.04 -24.20 17.06
N LYS A 104 -20.83 -22.87 17.10
CA LYS A 104 -20.31 -22.14 18.27
C LYS A 104 -18.97 -22.69 18.75
N ALA A 105 -18.10 -23.09 17.83
CA ALA A 105 -16.77 -23.57 18.16
C ALA A 105 -15.97 -22.50 18.93
N THR A 106 -15.20 -22.93 19.92
CA THR A 106 -14.29 -22.09 20.69
C THR A 106 -12.85 -22.56 20.51
N SER A 107 -11.89 -21.70 20.86
CA SER A 107 -10.47 -21.99 20.77
C SER A 107 -9.79 -21.55 22.05
N PRO A 108 -9.38 -22.48 22.94
CA PRO A 108 -8.68 -22.14 24.16
C PRO A 108 -7.39 -21.34 23.93
N ALA A 109 -6.71 -21.61 22.81
CA ALA A 109 -5.50 -20.90 22.41
C ALA A 109 -5.79 -19.43 22.05
N ASP A 110 -6.91 -19.18 21.36
CA ASP A 110 -7.37 -17.85 20.98
C ASP A 110 -7.86 -17.06 22.21
N GLU A 111 -8.64 -17.71 23.08
CA GLU A 111 -9.08 -17.14 24.37
C GLU A 111 -7.89 -16.78 25.26
N SER A 112 -6.86 -17.63 25.31
CA SER A 112 -5.63 -17.37 26.05
C SER A 112 -4.85 -16.19 25.47
N LEU A 113 -4.76 -16.06 24.14
CA LEU A 113 -4.14 -14.92 23.48
C LEU A 113 -4.84 -13.61 23.85
N VAL A 114 -6.18 -13.58 23.74
CA VAL A 114 -6.99 -12.41 24.10
C VAL A 114 -6.81 -12.03 25.57
N ALA A 115 -6.79 -13.01 26.48
CA ALA A 115 -6.51 -12.78 27.90
C ALA A 115 -5.08 -12.26 28.13
N GLY A 116 -4.09 -12.79 27.40
CA GLY A 116 -2.71 -12.31 27.42
C GLY A 116 -2.60 -10.83 27.01
N ILE A 117 -3.30 -10.44 25.94
CA ILE A 117 -3.36 -9.04 25.48
C ILE A 117 -3.98 -8.15 26.56
N ALA A 118 -5.13 -8.55 27.11
CA ALA A 118 -5.81 -7.78 28.16
C ALA A 118 -4.92 -7.57 29.40
N SER A 119 -4.24 -8.63 29.86
CA SER A 119 -3.33 -8.56 31.01
C SER A 119 -2.00 -7.82 30.76
N SER A 120 -1.73 -7.45 29.51
CA SER A 120 -0.54 -6.67 29.12
C SER A 120 -0.79 -5.16 29.14
N SER A 121 -2.05 -4.72 29.30
CA SER A 121 -2.42 -3.32 29.47
C SER A 121 -2.10 -2.83 30.89
N LEU A 122 -1.56 -1.61 30.99
CA LEU A 122 -1.28 -0.94 32.28
C LEU A 122 -2.47 -0.10 32.79
N LEU A 123 -3.49 0.13 31.95
CA LEU A 123 -4.48 1.20 32.16
C LEU A 123 -5.93 0.71 32.31
N GLN A 124 -6.26 -0.50 31.85
CA GLN A 124 -7.65 -0.98 31.81
C GLN A 124 -7.75 -2.49 32.04
N ASP A 125 -8.73 -2.90 32.84
CA ASP A 125 -9.09 -4.30 33.09
C ASP A 125 -10.00 -4.89 32.00
N GLN A 126 -10.49 -4.07 31.06
CA GLN A 126 -11.43 -4.47 30.02
C GLN A 126 -10.85 -4.19 28.63
N LEU A 127 -10.82 -5.23 27.78
CA LEU A 127 -10.36 -5.13 26.40
C LEU A 127 -11.53 -4.74 25.47
N HIS A 128 -11.29 -3.78 24.59
CA HIS A 128 -12.24 -3.42 23.54
C HIS A 128 -11.87 -4.14 22.24
N ILE A 129 -12.77 -4.99 21.74
CA ILE A 129 -12.69 -5.60 20.42
C ILE A 129 -13.59 -4.78 19.49
N ILE A 130 -13.03 -4.28 18.41
CA ILE A 130 -13.75 -3.43 17.45
C ILE A 130 -13.81 -4.16 16.12
N ASP A 131 -15.00 -4.64 15.74
CA ASP A 131 -15.27 -5.15 14.40
C ASP A 131 -15.60 -3.97 13.49
N CYS A 132 -14.71 -3.69 12.54
CA CYS A 132 -14.90 -2.56 11.62
C CYS A 132 -16.10 -2.77 10.67
N ARG A 133 -16.59 -4.01 10.52
CA ARG A 133 -17.68 -4.32 9.59
C ARG A 133 -19.03 -3.84 10.13
N PRO A 134 -20.00 -3.60 9.22
CA PRO A 134 -21.40 -3.57 9.61
C PRO A 134 -21.83 -4.91 10.24
N MET A 135 -22.67 -4.84 11.28
CA MET A 135 -23.15 -6.03 12.00
C MET A 135 -23.80 -7.07 11.07
N THR A 136 -24.50 -6.60 10.03
CA THR A 136 -25.12 -7.46 9.00
C THR A 136 -24.10 -8.27 8.21
N ASN A 137 -22.96 -7.67 7.86
CA ASN A 137 -21.86 -8.34 7.17
C ASN A 137 -21.17 -9.36 8.07
N ALA A 138 -20.97 -9.01 9.34
CA ALA A 138 -20.44 -9.92 10.35
C ALA A 138 -21.36 -11.14 10.53
N LEU A 139 -22.68 -10.94 10.60
CA LEU A 139 -23.66 -12.02 10.68
C LEU A 139 -23.68 -12.90 9.41
N ALA A 140 -23.58 -12.31 8.23
CA ALA A 140 -23.50 -13.05 6.97
C ALA A 140 -22.23 -13.93 6.91
N ASN A 141 -21.08 -13.45 7.39
CA ASN A 141 -19.86 -14.24 7.48
C ASN A 141 -19.99 -15.40 8.48
N ARG A 142 -20.76 -15.22 9.56
CA ARG A 142 -21.09 -16.30 10.49
C ARG A 142 -21.87 -17.44 9.83
N ALA A 143 -22.83 -17.11 8.96
CA ALA A 143 -23.56 -18.10 8.19
C ALA A 143 -22.66 -18.88 7.20
N LYS A 144 -21.55 -18.26 6.75
CA LYS A 144 -20.52 -18.90 5.90
C LYS A 144 -19.51 -19.75 6.69
N GLY A 145 -19.71 -19.93 8.00
CA GLY A 145 -18.82 -20.75 8.85
C GLY A 145 -17.68 -19.98 9.51
N TYR A 146 -17.59 -18.67 9.31
CA TYR A 146 -16.68 -17.81 10.07
C TYR A 146 -17.33 -17.37 11.38
N GLY A 147 -16.64 -16.58 12.20
CA GLY A 147 -17.14 -16.13 13.48
C GLY A 147 -17.30 -14.62 13.57
N VAL A 148 -17.94 -14.24 14.67
CA VAL A 148 -18.00 -12.88 15.19
C VAL A 148 -17.60 -13.00 16.65
N GLU A 149 -16.72 -12.13 17.11
CA GLU A 149 -16.28 -12.10 18.50
C GLU A 149 -17.50 -11.89 19.40
N SER A 150 -17.58 -12.64 20.50
CA SER A 150 -18.67 -12.52 21.46
C SER A 150 -18.09 -12.35 22.85
N SER A 151 -18.65 -11.42 23.61
CA SER A 151 -18.37 -11.24 25.05
C SER A 151 -18.69 -12.50 25.88
N VAL A 152 -19.41 -13.47 25.31
CA VAL A 152 -19.63 -14.79 25.92
C VAL A 152 -18.36 -15.65 25.87
N ASN A 153 -17.58 -15.55 24.80
CA ASN A 153 -16.36 -16.35 24.62
C ASN A 153 -15.13 -15.62 25.18
N TYR A 154 -15.06 -14.30 25.01
CA TYR A 154 -13.96 -13.49 25.51
C TYR A 154 -14.37 -12.76 26.78
N LYS A 155 -14.00 -13.33 27.93
CA LYS A 155 -14.25 -12.71 29.24
C LYS A 155 -13.54 -11.35 29.34
N ASN A 156 -14.15 -10.41 30.06
CA ASN A 156 -13.65 -9.04 30.23
C ASN A 156 -13.40 -8.30 28.91
N CYS A 157 -14.12 -8.67 27.84
CA CYS A 157 -14.07 -7.98 26.57
C CYS A 157 -15.43 -7.35 26.24
N THR A 158 -15.41 -6.20 25.56
CA THR A 158 -16.59 -5.63 24.92
C THR A 158 -16.38 -5.61 23.42
N VAL A 159 -17.43 -5.92 22.65
CA VAL A 159 -17.38 -5.98 21.19
C VAL A 159 -18.24 -4.84 20.63
N SER A 160 -17.64 -3.99 19.80
CA SER A 160 -18.33 -2.88 19.13
C SER A 160 -18.22 -3.01 17.61
N PHE A 161 -19.28 -2.66 16.89
CA PHE A 161 -19.30 -2.60 15.43
C PHE A 161 -19.21 -1.13 14.99
N MET A 162 -18.33 -0.81 14.06
CA MET A 162 -18.13 0.59 13.61
C MET A 162 -18.89 0.94 12.33
N ASP A 163 -19.64 -0.02 11.76
CA ASP A 163 -20.39 0.15 10.51
C ASP A 163 -19.55 0.84 9.42
N ILE A 164 -18.25 0.56 9.34
CA ILE A 164 -17.36 1.18 8.36
C ILE A 164 -17.57 0.43 7.03
N PRO A 165 -18.29 0.99 6.04
CA PRO A 165 -18.16 0.51 4.69
C PRO A 165 -16.71 0.77 4.24
N ASN A 166 -16.15 -0.12 3.43
CA ASN A 166 -14.72 -0.15 3.11
C ASN A 166 -14.08 1.25 2.88
N ILE A 167 -13.10 1.55 3.74
CA ILE A 167 -11.97 2.53 3.67
C ILE A 167 -12.27 4.02 3.39
N HIS A 168 -12.12 4.90 4.40
CA HIS A 168 -11.98 6.35 4.20
C HIS A 168 -11.01 7.07 5.17
N SER A 169 -10.23 7.97 4.56
CA SER A 169 -9.46 9.13 5.08
C SER A 169 -8.24 8.89 6.00
N MET A 170 -7.08 9.24 5.46
CA MET A 170 -5.82 9.49 6.19
C MET A 170 -5.47 10.98 6.03
N ARG A 171 -4.89 11.60 7.07
CA ARG A 171 -4.26 12.93 6.99
C ARG A 171 -2.80 12.76 7.33
N ASP A 172 -1.91 13.22 6.46
CA ASP A 172 -0.49 13.00 6.62
C ASP A 172 0.31 14.31 6.62
N ARG A 173 1.52 14.23 7.20
CA ARG A 173 2.63 15.19 7.11
C ARG A 173 2.93 15.67 5.68
N PHE A 174 2.40 14.99 4.69
CA PHE A 174 2.67 15.15 3.29
C PHE A 174 1.49 15.80 2.59
N ASN A 175 1.77 16.58 1.55
CA ASN A 175 0.75 17.25 0.76
C ASN A 175 0.07 16.29 -0.23
N GLU A 176 -0.96 16.79 -0.92
CA GLU A 176 -1.73 16.06 -1.92
C GLU A 176 -0.87 15.38 -3.01
N GLY A 177 0.30 15.95 -3.29
CA GLY A 177 1.27 15.42 -4.23
C GLY A 177 1.80 14.04 -3.92
N LEU A 178 2.01 13.73 -2.62
CA LEU A 178 2.40 12.37 -2.23
C LEU A 178 1.28 11.39 -2.56
N LEU A 179 0.05 11.74 -2.23
CA LEU A 179 -1.10 10.85 -2.43
C LEU A 179 -1.33 10.58 -3.92
N LEU A 180 -1.16 11.61 -4.77
CA LEU A 180 -1.23 11.45 -6.23
C LEU A 180 -0.08 10.58 -6.77
N LEU A 181 1.16 10.77 -6.27
CA LEU A 181 2.30 9.92 -6.63
C LEU A 181 2.04 8.46 -6.28
N LEU A 182 1.54 8.18 -5.07
CA LEU A 182 1.23 6.82 -4.64
C LEU A 182 0.09 6.21 -5.45
N ALA A 183 -0.95 7.00 -5.79
CA ALA A 183 -2.04 6.56 -6.63
C ALA A 183 -1.58 6.19 -8.05
N ASP A 184 -0.66 6.96 -8.65
CA ASP A 184 -0.07 6.62 -9.94
C ASP A 184 0.89 5.42 -9.84
N ALA A 185 1.66 5.31 -8.76
CA ALA A 185 2.54 4.18 -8.50
C ALA A 185 1.76 2.86 -8.34
N LEU A 186 0.55 2.90 -7.76
CA LEU A 186 -0.31 1.75 -7.57
C LEU A 186 -0.73 1.10 -8.90
N HIS A 187 -0.99 1.91 -9.93
CA HIS A 187 -1.52 1.43 -11.21
C HIS A 187 -0.45 1.31 -12.31
N SER A 188 0.59 2.12 -12.27
CA SER A 188 1.61 2.17 -13.32
C SER A 188 2.50 0.93 -13.39
N CYS A 189 2.54 0.12 -12.32
CA CYS A 189 3.50 -0.97 -12.16
C CYS A 189 4.95 -0.53 -12.43
N ARG A 190 5.28 0.72 -12.11
CA ARG A 190 6.62 1.30 -12.29
C ARG A 190 7.58 0.91 -11.16
N PHE A 191 7.04 0.68 -9.98
CA PHE A 191 7.78 0.34 -8.78
C PHE A 191 7.37 -1.03 -8.27
N GLY A 192 8.27 -1.72 -7.59
CA GLY A 192 7.95 -2.99 -6.95
C GLY A 192 7.06 -2.84 -5.71
N THR A 193 6.97 -1.64 -5.13
CA THR A 193 6.37 -1.40 -3.80
C THR A 193 4.95 -1.97 -3.63
N PHE A 194 4.14 -1.94 -4.68
CA PHE A 194 2.74 -2.41 -4.68
C PHE A 194 2.54 -3.72 -5.45
N LEU A 195 3.60 -4.42 -5.83
CA LEU A 195 3.50 -5.74 -6.45
C LEU A 195 3.38 -6.84 -5.38
N PHE A 196 2.80 -7.98 -5.78
CA PHE A 196 2.52 -9.16 -4.96
C PHE A 196 1.57 -8.91 -3.78
N ASP A 197 0.92 -9.98 -3.34
CA ASP A 197 -0.13 -9.93 -2.31
C ASP A 197 0.39 -10.10 -0.88
N CYS A 198 1.63 -10.57 -0.67
CA CYS A 198 2.20 -10.74 0.66
C CYS A 198 3.74 -10.61 0.70
N LYS A 199 4.30 -10.43 1.90
CA LYS A 199 5.75 -10.28 2.13
C LYS A 199 6.53 -11.53 1.67
N LYS A 200 6.00 -12.74 1.92
CA LYS A 200 6.62 -14.00 1.48
C LYS A 200 6.90 -14.00 -0.02
N HIS A 201 5.88 -13.76 -0.85
CA HIS A 201 6.04 -13.76 -2.31
C HIS A 201 7.01 -12.66 -2.79
N ARG A 202 7.05 -11.50 -2.11
CA ARG A 202 8.03 -10.43 -2.44
C ARG A 202 9.47 -10.88 -2.19
N LEU A 203 9.71 -11.61 -1.09
CA LEU A 203 11.02 -12.16 -0.76
C LEU A 203 11.42 -13.27 -1.73
N GLU A 204 10.52 -14.22 -2.02
CA GLU A 204 10.75 -15.30 -2.97
C GLU A 204 11.05 -14.79 -4.38
N ALA A 205 10.39 -13.70 -4.80
CA ALA A 205 10.65 -13.05 -6.08
C ALA A 205 11.94 -12.21 -6.11
N ASN A 206 12.63 -12.06 -4.96
CA ASN A 206 13.77 -11.17 -4.77
C ASN A 206 13.48 -9.72 -5.21
N LEU A 207 12.29 -9.23 -4.84
CA LEU A 207 11.71 -8.01 -5.40
C LEU A 207 12.55 -6.76 -5.16
N GLU A 208 13.09 -6.63 -3.94
CA GLU A 208 13.94 -5.52 -3.50
C GLU A 208 15.17 -5.34 -4.40
N ASN A 209 15.80 -6.45 -4.79
CA ASN A 209 17.00 -6.41 -5.63
C ASN A 209 16.69 -6.32 -7.14
N ARG A 210 15.42 -6.44 -7.53
CA ARG A 210 15.01 -6.52 -8.96
C ARG A 210 14.21 -5.32 -9.42
N THR A 211 13.71 -4.50 -8.50
CA THR A 211 12.80 -3.38 -8.81
C THR A 211 13.11 -2.19 -7.92
N ALA A 212 12.78 -1.00 -8.41
CA ALA A 212 12.92 0.21 -7.60
C ALA A 212 11.74 0.39 -6.63
N SER A 213 12.02 0.92 -5.43
CA SER A 213 11.00 1.34 -4.45
C SER A 213 10.45 2.72 -4.81
N VAL A 214 9.12 2.91 -4.72
CA VAL A 214 8.50 4.25 -4.86
C VAL A 214 9.06 5.24 -3.83
N TRP A 215 9.51 4.73 -2.68
CA TRP A 215 10.03 5.58 -1.60
C TRP A 215 11.32 6.29 -1.99
N THR A 216 12.10 5.75 -2.93
CA THR A 216 13.28 6.42 -3.52
C THR A 216 12.90 7.80 -4.07
N TRP A 217 11.75 7.90 -4.74
CA TRP A 217 11.22 9.17 -5.26
C TRP A 217 10.58 10.00 -4.16
N VAL A 218 9.83 9.37 -3.25
CA VAL A 218 9.19 10.09 -2.15
C VAL A 218 10.23 10.81 -1.27
N ASN A 219 11.34 10.14 -0.94
CA ASN A 219 12.40 10.71 -0.13
C ASN A 219 13.22 11.74 -0.90
N GLY A 220 13.54 11.48 -2.17
CA GLY A 220 14.26 12.44 -3.01
C GLY A 220 13.50 13.75 -3.24
N PHE A 221 12.18 13.67 -3.40
CA PHE A 221 11.30 14.84 -3.57
C PHE A 221 10.61 15.26 -2.27
N ARG A 222 11.06 14.76 -1.12
CA ARG A 222 10.43 15.01 0.20
C ARG A 222 10.17 16.49 0.49
N PRO A 223 11.07 17.45 0.18
CA PRO A 223 10.79 18.87 0.42
C PRO A 223 9.57 19.39 -0.36
N GLN A 224 9.26 18.81 -1.52
CA GLN A 224 8.16 19.20 -2.39
C GLN A 224 6.86 18.43 -2.05
N LEU A 225 6.98 17.31 -1.36
CA LEU A 225 5.88 16.44 -0.96
C LEU A 225 5.44 16.65 0.49
N THR A 226 6.13 17.50 1.26
CA THR A 226 5.81 17.76 2.67
C THR A 226 4.91 18.99 2.79
N GLU A 227 3.94 18.93 3.71
CA GLU A 227 3.10 20.07 4.06
C GLU A 227 3.80 20.94 5.12
N HIS A 228 4.00 22.23 4.83
CA HIS A 228 4.72 23.16 5.72
C HIS A 228 3.94 23.49 7.00
N THR A 229 2.62 23.29 6.99
CA THR A 229 1.72 23.57 8.12
C THR A 229 1.47 22.34 9.02
N TYR A 230 2.19 21.23 8.81
CA TYR A 230 2.00 20.02 9.60
C TYR A 230 2.46 20.17 11.06
N GLU A 231 1.58 19.78 12.00
CA GLU A 231 1.86 19.73 13.43
C GLU A 231 2.02 18.26 13.89
N PRO A 232 3.23 17.80 14.28
CA PRO A 232 3.50 16.39 14.57
C PRO A 232 2.75 15.78 15.76
N LYS A 233 2.27 16.61 16.71
CA LYS A 233 1.66 16.14 17.96
C LYS A 233 0.15 16.40 18.04
N GLN A 234 -0.47 16.82 16.93
CA GLN A 234 -1.89 17.11 16.90
C GLN A 234 -2.70 15.81 16.92
N VAL A 235 -3.59 15.66 17.90
CA VAL A 235 -4.59 14.56 17.92
C VAL A 235 -5.75 14.95 17.01
N LEU A 236 -6.07 14.09 16.04
CA LEU A 236 -7.21 14.29 15.15
C LEU A 236 -8.47 13.71 15.78
N ASN A 237 -9.49 14.55 15.96
CA ASN A 237 -10.81 14.13 16.42
C ASN A 237 -11.90 14.72 15.50
N PRO A 238 -12.01 14.24 14.24
CA PRO A 238 -13.00 14.77 13.32
C PRO A 238 -14.41 14.47 13.86
N PRO A 239 -15.32 15.46 13.93
CA PRO A 239 -16.66 15.22 14.42
C PRO A 239 -17.38 14.24 13.49
N LEU A 240 -17.80 13.09 14.03
CA LEU A 240 -18.56 12.06 13.29
C LEU A 240 -19.85 12.63 12.69
N MET A 241 -20.44 13.61 13.36
CA MET A 241 -21.68 14.26 12.94
C MET A 241 -21.43 15.17 11.73
N GLY A 242 -21.80 14.68 10.54
CA GLY A 242 -21.65 15.41 9.28
C GLY A 242 -20.40 15.05 8.48
N LEU A 243 -19.72 13.94 8.78
CA LEU A 243 -18.57 13.45 8.00
C LEU A 243 -18.88 13.41 6.49
N LEU A 244 -20.01 12.80 6.09
CA LEU A 244 -20.44 12.76 4.69
C LEU A 244 -20.71 14.14 4.07
N LYS A 245 -21.08 15.16 4.88
CA LYS A 245 -21.26 16.54 4.40
C LYS A 245 -19.93 17.29 4.22
N ARG A 246 -18.85 16.76 4.79
CA ARG A 246 -17.49 17.33 4.75
C ARG A 246 -16.55 16.54 3.84
N VAL A 247 -16.93 15.33 3.44
CA VAL A 247 -16.26 14.59 2.37
C VAL A 247 -16.53 15.32 1.06
N MET A 248 -15.45 15.74 0.40
CA MET A 248 -15.50 16.37 -0.91
C MET A 248 -14.98 15.40 -1.96
N LEU A 249 -15.42 15.57 -3.21
CA LEU A 249 -14.77 14.91 -4.34
C LEU A 249 -13.32 15.36 -4.38
N TRP A 250 -12.39 14.41 -4.46
CA TRP A 250 -10.99 14.69 -4.66
C TRP A 250 -10.72 14.98 -6.15
N ASP A 251 -10.98 16.21 -6.56
CA ASP A 251 -10.90 16.66 -7.95
C ASP A 251 -9.48 16.54 -8.54
N ALA A 252 -8.44 16.79 -7.74
CA ALA A 252 -7.05 16.62 -8.16
C ALA A 252 -6.69 15.18 -8.54
N MET A 253 -7.44 14.18 -8.08
CA MET A 253 -7.29 12.79 -8.51
C MET A 253 -8.31 12.43 -9.60
N PHE A 254 -9.60 12.62 -9.34
CA PHE A 254 -10.68 12.11 -10.20
C PHE A 254 -11.00 13.02 -11.40
N MET A 255 -10.67 14.32 -11.32
CA MET A 255 -10.92 15.32 -12.35
C MET A 255 -9.63 15.90 -12.96
N ARG A 256 -8.49 15.26 -12.69
CA ARG A 256 -7.14 15.71 -13.12
C ARG A 256 -6.94 15.85 -14.64
N TRP A 257 -7.80 15.19 -15.42
CA TRP A 257 -7.79 15.21 -16.88
C TRP A 257 -8.95 16.02 -17.48
N SER A 258 -9.77 16.66 -16.63
CA SER A 258 -10.85 17.51 -17.08
C SER A 258 -10.29 18.79 -17.71
N GLY A 259 -10.88 19.23 -18.82
CA GLY A 259 -10.56 20.55 -19.38
C GLY A 259 -11.10 21.60 -18.42
N GLN A 260 -10.24 22.21 -17.61
CA GLN A 260 -10.64 23.37 -16.81
C GLN A 260 -11.05 24.48 -17.79
N PRO A 261 -12.26 25.05 -17.68
CA PRO A 261 -12.55 26.27 -18.41
C PRO A 261 -11.58 27.32 -17.89
N LEU A 262 -10.74 27.86 -18.79
CA LEU A 262 -10.01 29.10 -18.51
C LEU A 262 -11.04 30.09 -17.96
N VAL A 263 -10.72 30.77 -16.86
CA VAL A 263 -11.60 31.70 -16.13
C VAL A 263 -11.94 32.98 -16.96
N GLN A 264 -11.88 32.92 -18.29
CA GLN A 264 -12.25 33.99 -19.19
C GLN A 264 -13.18 33.48 -20.28
N GLU A 265 -14.46 33.83 -20.09
CA GLU A 265 -15.64 33.74 -20.99
C GLU A 265 -16.12 32.35 -21.45
N PRO A 266 -17.45 32.15 -21.56
CA PRO A 266 -18.01 30.89 -22.04
C PRO A 266 -17.80 30.78 -23.55
N PRO A 267 -17.13 29.73 -24.08
CA PRO A 267 -17.18 29.46 -25.50
C PRO A 267 -18.57 28.88 -25.81
N ALA A 268 -19.27 29.47 -26.78
CA ALA A 268 -20.59 29.03 -27.25
C ALA A 268 -20.61 27.63 -27.91
N VAL A 269 -19.50 26.88 -27.84
CA VAL A 269 -19.37 25.54 -28.40
C VAL A 269 -18.54 24.70 -27.44
N THR A 270 -19.18 23.81 -26.69
CA THR A 270 -18.52 22.80 -25.89
C THR A 270 -17.87 21.78 -26.83
N ASN A 271 -16.60 21.99 -27.16
CA ASN A 271 -15.81 20.94 -27.79
C ASN A 271 -15.43 19.93 -26.70
N PHE A 272 -16.22 18.86 -26.59
CA PHE A 272 -16.07 17.80 -25.57
C PHE A 272 -14.68 17.12 -25.61
N PHE A 273 -13.97 17.28 -26.73
CA PHE A 273 -12.59 16.84 -26.94
C PHE A 273 -11.64 18.02 -27.11
N ALA A 274 -11.54 18.89 -26.10
CA ALA A 274 -10.48 19.89 -26.06
C ALA A 274 -9.10 19.20 -26.23
N ASP A 275 -8.25 19.81 -27.07
CA ASP A 275 -6.87 19.38 -27.33
C ASP A 275 -6.14 19.12 -26.00
N ASN A 276 -5.48 17.96 -25.90
CA ASN A 276 -4.73 17.56 -24.72
C ASN A 276 -3.65 18.59 -24.34
N SER A 277 -3.18 19.39 -25.29
CA SER A 277 -2.19 20.46 -25.06
C SER A 277 -2.70 21.59 -24.15
N GLN A 278 -4.01 21.80 -24.07
CA GLN A 278 -4.66 22.89 -23.31
C GLN A 278 -5.01 22.50 -21.86
N ARG A 279 -4.77 21.24 -21.46
CA ARG A 279 -5.15 20.73 -20.14
C ARG A 279 -4.09 21.09 -19.09
N THR A 280 -4.51 21.76 -18.03
CA THR A 280 -3.67 22.08 -16.87
C THR A 280 -4.15 21.29 -15.65
N PRO A 281 -3.37 20.32 -15.14
CA PRO A 281 -3.64 19.68 -13.85
C PRO A 281 -3.62 20.72 -12.73
N THR A 282 -4.52 20.58 -11.76
CA THR A 282 -4.57 21.41 -10.54
C THR A 282 -3.32 21.23 -9.67
N TRP A 283 -2.66 20.08 -9.79
CA TRP A 283 -1.35 19.80 -9.21
C TRP A 283 -0.45 19.16 -10.27
N ARG A 284 0.75 19.72 -10.50
CA ARG A 284 1.78 19.12 -11.35
C ARG A 284 2.98 18.78 -10.49
N MET A 285 3.52 17.57 -10.68
CA MET A 285 4.91 17.32 -10.30
C MET A 285 5.81 18.36 -10.98
N PRO A 286 6.88 18.84 -10.32
CA PRO A 286 7.83 19.74 -10.93
C PRO A 286 8.26 19.22 -12.30
N GLN A 287 8.36 20.12 -13.28
CA GLN A 287 8.62 19.74 -14.66
C GLN A 287 9.94 18.96 -14.81
N GLY A 288 10.93 19.23 -13.96
CA GLY A 288 12.16 18.43 -13.87
C GLY A 288 11.90 16.98 -13.47
N THR A 289 11.05 16.73 -12.47
CA THR A 289 10.63 15.37 -12.09
C THR A 289 9.90 14.68 -13.23
N VAL A 290 8.95 15.35 -13.88
CA VAL A 290 8.24 14.78 -15.04
C VAL A 290 9.21 14.47 -16.20
N ILE A 291 10.18 15.35 -16.44
CA ILE A 291 11.21 15.14 -17.47
C ILE A 291 12.10 13.96 -17.09
N ALA A 292 12.65 13.89 -15.88
CA ALA A 292 13.46 12.76 -15.42
C ALA A 292 12.68 11.43 -15.50
N LEU A 293 11.42 11.45 -15.07
CA LEU A 293 10.51 10.30 -15.16
C LEU A 293 10.30 9.86 -16.62
N ASN A 294 10.09 10.81 -17.54
CA ASN A 294 9.88 10.57 -18.97
C ASN A 294 11.17 10.17 -19.72
N THR A 295 12.32 10.73 -19.33
CA THR A 295 13.63 10.43 -19.89
C THR A 295 14.05 9.00 -19.53
N ALA A 296 13.83 8.58 -18.28
CA ALA A 296 14.01 7.18 -17.87
C ALA A 296 13.13 6.21 -18.67
N LEU A 297 11.87 6.58 -18.94
CA LEU A 297 10.95 5.82 -19.79
C LEU A 297 11.44 5.74 -21.25
N THR A 298 11.96 6.84 -21.80
CA THR A 298 12.38 6.93 -23.20
C THR A 298 13.69 6.18 -23.47
N LEU A 299 14.67 6.26 -22.55
CA LEU A 299 15.92 5.49 -22.64
C LEU A 299 15.65 3.99 -22.55
N LYS A 300 14.77 3.57 -21.62
CA LYS A 300 14.43 2.14 -21.44
C LYS A 300 13.56 1.57 -22.55
N TYR A 301 12.68 2.36 -23.16
CA TYR A 301 11.96 1.96 -24.37
C TYR A 301 12.93 1.63 -25.51
N ARG A 302 13.99 2.43 -25.70
CA ARG A 302 15.02 2.17 -26.71
C ARG A 302 15.84 0.92 -26.41
N GLU A 303 16.21 0.70 -25.14
CA GLU A 303 16.94 -0.51 -24.73
C GLU A 303 16.09 -1.77 -24.93
N ALA A 304 14.79 -1.74 -24.57
CA ALA A 304 13.89 -2.87 -24.77
C ALA A 304 13.70 -3.22 -26.26
N GLN A 305 13.59 -2.20 -27.13
CA GLN A 305 13.56 -2.40 -28.59
C GLN A 305 14.84 -3.07 -29.10
N LEU A 306 16.00 -2.64 -28.61
CA LEU A 306 17.31 -3.21 -28.98
C LEU A 306 17.45 -4.67 -28.54
N ILE A 307 16.99 -5.02 -27.34
CA ILE A 307 17.00 -6.40 -26.83
C ILE A 307 16.11 -7.29 -27.70
N GLN A 308 14.90 -6.83 -28.03
CA GLN A 308 13.99 -7.58 -28.90
C GLN A 308 14.59 -7.80 -30.30
N GLU A 309 15.21 -6.77 -30.88
CA GLU A 309 15.88 -6.88 -32.19
C GLU A 309 17.07 -7.85 -32.17
N LEU A 310 17.78 -7.94 -31.04
CA LEU A 310 18.87 -8.89 -30.82
C LEU A 310 18.35 -10.31 -30.69
N GLU A 311 17.28 -10.54 -29.94
CA GLU A 311 16.66 -11.85 -29.78
C GLU A 311 16.12 -12.39 -31.12
N GLU A 312 15.46 -11.53 -31.90
CA GLU A 312 14.97 -11.89 -33.24
C GLU A 312 16.13 -12.24 -34.20
N ARG A 313 17.26 -11.52 -34.11
CA ARG A 313 18.47 -11.82 -34.88
C ARG A 313 19.16 -13.11 -34.46
N ILE A 314 19.22 -13.39 -33.17
CA ILE A 314 19.79 -14.63 -32.63
C ILE A 314 18.96 -15.82 -33.10
N ALA A 315 17.63 -15.76 -32.96
CA ALA A 315 16.74 -16.81 -33.44
C ALA A 315 16.90 -17.06 -34.96
N ALA A 316 17.01 -16.02 -35.77
CA ALA A 316 17.23 -16.15 -37.21
C ALA A 316 18.60 -16.73 -37.60
N LEU A 317 19.60 -16.63 -36.71
CA LEU A 317 20.92 -17.24 -36.90
C LEU A 317 20.96 -18.69 -36.43
N GLU A 318 20.17 -19.05 -35.41
CA GLU A 318 20.04 -20.43 -34.92
C GLU A 318 19.23 -21.33 -35.86
N GLU A 319 18.36 -20.75 -36.71
CA GLU A 319 17.62 -21.47 -37.75
C GLU A 319 18.41 -21.71 -39.06
N ARG A 320 19.68 -21.25 -39.15
CA ARG A 320 20.56 -21.42 -40.33
C ARG A 320 21.65 -22.46 -40.11
#